data_AF-A0A7C7HDS6-F1
#
_entry.id   AF-A0A7C7HDS6-F1
#
_cell.length_a   1.000
_cell.length_b   1.000
_cell.length_c   1.000
_cell.angle_alpha   90.00
_cell.angle_beta   90.00
_cell.angle_gamma   90.00
#
_symmetry.space_group_name_H-M   'P 1'
#
loop_
_entity.id
_entity.type
_entity.pdbx_description
1 polymer ?
#
loop_
_entity_poly.entity_id
_entity_poly.type
_entity_poly.pdbx_seq_one_letter_code
_entity_poly.pdbx_strand_id
1 'polypeptide(L)'
;MRTFSWLMVFVVLVGSIYAEGKEELVVESAKELMEISAKMITWEKDGSKMVLIPAGDFLMGLLMETMMRNQCIPSIIDAFYMDKYEVTNAQYQLFMQDSGHRLPAYWNDSIFNSPQQPV
;
A
#
# COMPACT_ATOMS: atom_id res chain seq x y z
N MET A 1 -61.56 8.69 2.90
CA MET A 1 -60.39 7.77 2.79
C MET A 1 -59.62 8.21 1.55
N ARG A 2 -58.34 8.62 1.51
CA ARG A 2 -57.21 8.74 2.45
C ARG A 2 -56.36 9.92 1.91
N THR A 3 -55.98 10.89 2.74
CA THR A 3 -55.07 11.97 2.35
C THR A 3 -53.65 11.41 2.27
N PHE A 4 -53.08 11.35 1.07
CA PHE A 4 -51.68 10.95 0.89
C PHE A 4 -50.77 12.08 1.37
N SER A 5 -50.12 11.84 2.52
CA SER A 5 -49.21 12.77 3.17
C SER A 5 -47.93 12.95 2.34
N TRP A 6 -47.81 14.11 1.70
CA TRP A 6 -46.62 14.52 0.93
C TRP A 6 -45.36 14.64 1.80
N LEU A 7 -45.53 14.76 3.12
CA LEU A 7 -44.46 14.79 4.12
C LEU A 7 -43.66 13.47 4.13
N MET A 8 -44.28 12.33 3.86
CA MET A 8 -43.57 11.04 3.82
C MET A 8 -42.65 10.91 2.60
N VAL A 9 -43.02 11.49 1.46
CA VAL A 9 -42.19 11.43 0.25
C VAL A 9 -40.94 12.31 0.41
N PHE A 10 -41.06 13.43 1.12
CA PHE A 10 -39.92 14.31 1.41
C PHE A 10 -38.94 13.68 2.42
N VAL A 11 -39.43 12.95 3.42
CA VAL A 11 -38.57 12.22 4.38
C VAL A 11 -37.81 11.10 3.68
N VAL A 12 -38.41 10.40 2.71
CA VAL A 12 -37.72 9.38 1.91
C VAL A 12 -36.65 10.00 1.01
N LEU A 13 -36.92 11.13 0.36
CA LEU A 13 -35.95 11.82 -0.50
C LEU A 13 -34.75 12.40 0.27
N VAL A 14 -34.98 12.98 1.45
CA VAL A 14 -33.89 13.49 2.31
C VAL A 14 -33.08 12.35 2.91
N GLY A 15 -33.72 11.23 3.26
CA GLY A 15 -33.05 10.02 3.75
C GLY A 15 -32.15 9.37 2.70
N SER A 16 -32.49 9.43 1.41
CA SER A 16 -31.65 8.91 0.33
C SER A 16 -30.39 9.73 0.07
N ILE A 17 -30.37 11.02 0.40
CA ILE A 17 -29.19 11.89 0.22
C ILE A 17 -28.14 11.66 1.32
N TYR A 18 -28.55 11.19 2.51
CA TYR A 18 -27.64 10.90 3.63
C TYR A 18 -27.02 9.50 3.60
N ALA A 19 -27.38 8.66 2.63
CA ALA A 19 -26.91 7.28 2.52
C ALA A 19 -25.67 7.13 1.61
N GLU A 20 -24.87 8.19 1.44
CA GLU A 20 -23.55 8.09 0.80
C GLU A 20 -22.53 7.62 1.86
N GLY A 21 -22.68 6.36 2.25
CA GLY A 21 -21.72 5.65 3.09
C GLY A 21 -20.39 5.60 2.35
N LYS A 22 -19.34 6.14 2.97
CA LYS A 22 -17.97 5.96 2.50
C LYS A 22 -17.66 4.46 2.58
N GLU A 23 -17.48 3.84 1.42
CA GLU A 23 -16.96 2.47 1.35
C GLU A 23 -15.51 2.48 1.84
N GLU A 24 -15.35 2.22 3.13
CA GLU A 24 -14.07 1.86 3.72
C GLU A 24 -13.81 0.39 3.34
N LEU A 25 -12.84 0.16 2.45
CA LEU A 25 -12.43 -1.18 2.03
C LEU A 25 -11.73 -1.89 3.20
N VAL A 26 -12.52 -2.48 4.09
CA VAL A 26 -12.06 -3.51 5.01
C VAL A 26 -11.93 -4.78 4.20
N VAL A 27 -10.70 -5.17 3.84
CA VAL A 27 -10.45 -6.42 3.12
C VAL A 27 -10.70 -7.58 4.09
N GLU A 28 -11.95 -8.05 4.13
CA GLU A 28 -12.40 -9.09 5.06
C GLU A 28 -12.00 -10.51 4.60
N SER A 29 -11.52 -10.68 3.35
CA SER A 29 -11.35 -12.01 2.78
C SER A 29 -10.18 -12.17 1.80
N ALA A 30 -9.44 -13.28 1.93
CA ALA A 30 -8.42 -13.72 0.98
C ALA A 30 -8.97 -13.92 -0.46
N LYS A 31 -10.28 -14.04 -0.62
CA LYS A 31 -10.95 -14.16 -1.92
C LYS A 31 -10.98 -12.83 -2.69
N GLU A 32 -11.12 -11.70 -2.00
CA GLU A 32 -11.02 -10.36 -2.61
C GLU A 32 -9.58 -10.05 -3.02
N LEU A 33 -8.60 -10.50 -2.23
CA LEU A 33 -7.17 -10.43 -2.60
C LEU A 33 -6.81 -11.29 -3.83
N MET A 34 -7.57 -12.35 -4.12
CA MET A 34 -7.36 -13.16 -5.33
C MET A 34 -7.92 -12.50 -6.59
N GLU A 35 -8.95 -11.67 -6.47
CA GLU A 35 -9.47 -10.87 -7.60
C GLU A 35 -8.56 -9.68 -7.91
N ILE A 36 -7.83 -9.17 -6.92
CA ILE A 36 -6.76 -8.17 -7.09
C ILE A 36 -5.46 -8.89 -7.45
N SER A 37 -5.38 -9.42 -8.68
CA SER A 37 -4.12 -9.98 -9.19
C SER A 37 -3.06 -8.87 -9.28
N ALA A 38 -2.21 -8.76 -8.26
CA ALA A 38 -1.18 -7.74 -8.20
C ALA A 38 -0.16 -7.98 -9.31
N LYS A 39 -0.01 -7.00 -10.22
CA LYS A 39 0.91 -7.10 -11.35
C LYS A 39 2.35 -7.13 -10.83
N MET A 40 3.04 -8.24 -11.04
CA MET A 40 4.45 -8.42 -10.67
C MET A 40 5.35 -8.28 -11.89
N ILE A 41 6.53 -7.68 -11.69
CA ILE A 41 7.61 -7.65 -12.68
C ILE A 41 8.91 -8.15 -12.04
N THR A 42 9.84 -8.57 -12.89
CA THR A 42 11.24 -8.75 -12.51
C THR A 42 12.02 -7.60 -13.12
N TRP A 43 12.69 -6.81 -12.29
CA TRP A 43 13.52 -5.70 -12.75
C TRP A 43 14.78 -6.22 -13.42
N GLU A 44 15.05 -5.76 -14.64
CA GLU A 44 16.11 -6.33 -15.48
C GLU A 44 17.52 -6.02 -14.95
N LYS A 45 17.68 -4.93 -14.19
CA LYS A 45 19.00 -4.47 -13.73
C LYS A 45 19.62 -5.38 -12.67
N ASP A 46 18.81 -5.91 -11.76
CA ASP A 46 19.27 -6.64 -10.56
C ASP A 46 18.43 -7.88 -10.24
N GLY A 47 17.41 -8.19 -11.05
CA GLY A 47 16.51 -9.31 -10.82
C GLY A 47 15.48 -9.11 -9.71
N SER A 48 15.30 -7.88 -9.20
CA SER A 48 14.34 -7.57 -8.14
C SER A 48 12.91 -7.89 -8.55
N LYS A 49 12.17 -8.58 -7.69
CA LYS A 49 10.74 -8.83 -7.90
C LYS A 49 9.94 -7.67 -7.34
N MET A 50 9.26 -6.91 -8.20
CA MET A 50 8.49 -5.75 -7.80
C MET A 50 6.99 -5.97 -8.00
N VAL A 51 6.18 -5.37 -7.14
CA VAL A 51 4.72 -5.42 -7.19
C VAL A 51 4.18 -4.03 -7.49
N LEU A 52 3.22 -3.94 -8.41
CA LEU A 52 2.51 -2.70 -8.70
C LEU A 52 1.59 -2.35 -7.52
N ILE A 53 1.82 -1.19 -6.92
CA ILE A 53 0.87 -0.51 -6.05
C ILE A 53 0.02 0.41 -6.94
N PRO A 54 -1.28 0.16 -7.08
CA PRO A 54 -2.14 0.98 -7.92
C PRO A 54 -2.30 2.39 -7.33
N ALA A 55 -2.62 3.35 -8.19
CA ALA A 55 -2.99 4.69 -7.74
C ALA A 55 -4.28 4.64 -6.92
N GLY A 56 -4.41 5.53 -5.95
CA GLY A 56 -5.63 5.61 -5.16
C GLY A 56 -5.52 6.50 -3.93
N ASP A 57 -6.65 6.64 -3.26
CA ASP A 57 -6.75 7.33 -1.98
C ASP A 57 -6.31 6.38 -0.86
N PHE A 58 -5.39 6.84 -0.02
CA PHE A 58 -4.84 6.08 1.09
C PHE A 58 -4.87 6.93 2.37
N LEU A 59 -5.16 6.29 3.51
CA LEU A 59 -5.02 6.91 4.82
C LEU A 59 -3.66 6.55 5.40
N MET A 60 -2.74 7.51 5.45
CA MET A 60 -1.43 7.29 6.04
C MET A 60 -1.45 7.57 7.54
N GLY A 61 -1.02 6.59 8.34
CA GLY A 61 -0.92 6.71 9.80
C GLY A 61 -1.71 5.63 10.53
N LEU A 62 -1.91 5.81 11.83
CA LEU A 62 -2.62 4.88 12.69
C LEU A 62 -3.90 5.52 13.20
N LEU A 63 -5.04 4.87 13.00
CA LEU A 63 -6.30 5.24 13.64
C LEU A 63 -6.28 4.72 15.08
N MET A 64 -5.60 5.40 15.99
CA MET A 64 -5.64 5.07 17.42
C MET A 64 -6.21 6.23 18.22
N GLU A 65 -7.36 5.98 18.85
CA GLU A 65 -8.12 6.96 19.62
C GLU A 65 -7.36 7.49 20.86
N THR A 66 -6.36 6.75 21.33
CA THR A 66 -5.69 6.98 22.62
C THR A 66 -4.39 7.79 22.57
N MET A 67 -3.87 8.15 21.39
CA MET A 67 -2.68 9.01 21.30
C MET A 67 -2.95 10.20 20.38
N MET A 68 -3.07 11.40 20.98
CA MET A 68 -3.35 12.71 20.34
C MET A 68 -2.32 13.17 19.29
N ARG A 69 -1.44 12.30 18.76
CA ARG A 69 -0.38 12.65 17.80
C ARG A 69 -0.32 11.81 16.52
N ASN A 70 -1.14 10.76 16.39
CA ASN A 70 -1.22 9.99 15.15
C ASN A 70 -2.57 10.27 14.48
N GLN A 71 -2.66 11.39 13.79
CA GLN A 71 -3.81 11.67 12.92
C GLN A 71 -3.59 10.96 11.59
N CYS A 72 -4.56 10.16 11.13
CA CYS A 72 -4.54 9.64 9.76
C CYS A 72 -4.58 10.81 8.78
N ILE A 73 -3.67 10.81 7.82
CA ILE A 73 -3.57 11.83 6.78
C ILE A 73 -4.09 11.23 5.47
N PRO A 74 -5.22 11.72 4.93
CA PRO A 74 -5.66 11.38 3.59
C PRO A 74 -4.59 11.77 2.58
N SER A 75 -4.16 10.81 1.78
CA SER A 75 -3.08 10.95 0.81
C SER A 75 -3.52 10.32 -0.49
N ILE A 76 -3.33 11.03 -1.60
CA ILE A 76 -3.53 10.49 -2.93
C ILE A 76 -2.16 10.10 -3.46
N ILE A 77 -2.02 8.85 -3.89
CA ILE A 77 -0.77 8.35 -4.45
C ILE A 77 -0.98 7.94 -5.91
N ASP A 78 0.00 8.26 -6.74
CA ASP A 78 0.10 7.71 -8.09
C ASP A 78 0.49 6.23 -8.03
N ALA A 79 0.29 5.50 -9.14
CA ALA A 79 0.70 4.12 -9.22
C ALA A 79 2.23 4.01 -9.28
N PHE A 80 2.81 3.11 -8.50
CA PHE A 80 4.26 2.85 -8.51
C PHE A 80 4.58 1.39 -8.23
N TYR A 81 5.79 0.95 -8.58
CA TYR A 81 6.29 -0.37 -8.23
C TYR A 81 7.09 -0.33 -6.92
N MET A 82 6.85 -1.31 -6.05
CA MET A 82 7.61 -1.50 -4.81
C MET A 82 8.24 -2.89 -4.81
N ASP A 83 9.47 -3.00 -4.28
CA ASP A 83 10.13 -4.29 -4.11
C ASP A 83 9.35 -5.21 -3.19
N LYS A 84 9.23 -6.48 -3.56
CA LYS A 84 8.59 -7.51 -2.74
C LYS A 84 9.45 -7.90 -1.53
N TYR A 85 10.77 -7.78 -1.67
CA TYR A 85 11.76 -8.16 -0.67
C TYR A 85 12.80 -7.05 -0.55
N GLU A 86 13.46 -6.99 0.60
CA GLU A 86 14.58 -6.07 0.82
C GLU A 86 15.73 -6.34 -0.16
N VAL A 87 16.51 -5.30 -0.44
CA VAL A 87 17.69 -5.38 -1.31
C VAL A 87 18.72 -6.29 -0.66
N THR A 88 19.14 -7.31 -1.40
CA THR A 88 20.11 -8.31 -0.92
C THR A 88 21.56 -7.88 -1.12
N ASN A 89 22.49 -8.48 -0.38
CA ASN A 89 23.94 -8.33 -0.61
C ASN A 89 24.32 -8.61 -2.08
N ALA A 90 23.76 -9.65 -2.70
CA ALA A 90 24.05 -9.94 -4.11
C ALA A 90 23.64 -8.81 -5.05
N GLN A 91 22.47 -8.20 -4.83
CA GLN A 91 21.98 -7.09 -5.64
C GLN A 91 22.77 -5.81 -5.38
N TYR A 92 23.09 -5.53 -4.11
CA TYR A 92 23.92 -4.37 -3.76
C TYR A 92 25.34 -4.48 -4.33
N GLN A 93 25.88 -5.70 -4.44
CA GLN A 93 27.16 -5.94 -5.09
C GLN A 93 27.13 -5.50 -6.57
N LEU A 94 26.06 -5.78 -7.30
CA LEU A 94 25.89 -5.32 -8.68
C LEU A 94 25.87 -3.78 -8.75
N PHE A 95 25.15 -3.13 -7.82
CA PHE A 95 25.13 -1.68 -7.70
C PHE A 95 26.53 -1.09 -7.48
N MET A 96 27.33 -1.68 -6.58
CA MET A 96 28.70 -1.20 -6.32
C MET A 96 29.62 -1.40 -7.53
N GLN A 97 29.47 -2.50 -8.26
CA GLN A 97 30.24 -2.75 -9.49
C GLN A 97 29.91 -1.74 -10.59
N ASP A 98 28.64 -1.37 -10.74
CA ASP A 98 28.16 -0.42 -11.74
C ASP A 98 28.54 1.04 -11.40
N SER A 99 28.44 1.42 -10.12
CA SER A 99 28.61 2.82 -9.68
C SER A 99 29.99 3.15 -9.12
N GLY A 100 30.79 2.15 -8.73
CA GLY A 100 32.01 2.34 -7.97
C GLY A 100 31.79 2.80 -6.52
N HIS A 101 30.58 2.62 -5.97
CA HIS A 101 30.25 3.04 -4.62
C HIS A 101 31.10 2.32 -3.56
N ARG A 102 31.44 3.02 -2.47
CA ARG A 102 32.19 2.46 -1.34
C ARG A 102 31.46 1.29 -0.68
N LEU A 103 32.25 0.35 -0.14
CA LEU A 103 31.75 -0.80 0.63
C LEU A 103 31.03 -0.34 1.92
N PRO A 104 29.89 -0.96 2.28
CA PRO A 104 29.27 -0.81 3.59
C PRO A 104 30.18 -1.27 4.73
N ALA A 105 29.90 -0.79 5.95
CA ALA A 105 30.76 -1.02 7.13
C ALA A 105 30.97 -2.50 7.45
N TYR A 106 29.96 -3.34 7.25
CA TYR A 106 29.96 -4.76 7.62
C TYR A 106 30.05 -5.71 6.42
N TRP A 107 30.46 -5.23 5.25
CA TRP A 107 30.49 -6.01 4.01
C TRP A 107 31.32 -7.31 4.10
N ASN A 108 32.39 -7.30 4.89
CA ASN A 108 33.27 -8.45 5.08
C ASN A 108 32.96 -9.25 6.35
N ASP A 109 31.92 -8.87 7.10
CA ASP A 109 31.49 -9.62 8.28
C ASP A 109 30.65 -10.82 7.84
N SER A 110 31.16 -12.02 8.14
CA SER A 110 30.49 -13.29 7.81
C SER A 110 29.07 -13.43 8.37
N ILE A 111 28.71 -12.64 9.39
CA ILE A 111 27.37 -12.65 9.99
C ILE A 111 26.36 -11.89 9.11
N PHE A 112 26.82 -10.88 8.37
CA PHE A 112 25.98 -9.92 7.65
C PHE A 112 26.13 -9.95 6.12
N ASN A 113 27.02 -10.77 5.57
CA ASN A 113 27.39 -10.71 4.15
C ASN A 113 26.90 -11.89 3.29
N SER A 114 25.94 -12.69 3.78
CA SER A 114 25.37 -13.76 2.96
C SER A 114 24.64 -13.18 1.74
N PRO A 115 24.77 -13.77 0.53
CA PRO A 115 24.23 -13.17 -0.69
C PRO A 115 22.72 -12.89 -0.67
N GLN A 116 21.93 -13.63 0.11
CA GLN A 116 20.48 -13.45 0.24
C GLN A 116 20.06 -12.66 1.48
N GLN A 117 20.99 -12.24 2.34
CA GLN A 117 20.70 -11.34 3.44
C GLN A 117 20.49 -9.91 2.91
N PRO A 118 19.65 -9.12 3.59
CA PRO A 118 19.51 -7.71 3.29
C PRO A 118 20.81 -6.94 3.59
N VAL A 119 21.05 -5.86 2.85
CA VAL A 119 22.12 -4.88 3.07
C VAL A 119 21.71 -3.77 4.02
#